data_AF-A0A821NFV4-F1
#
_entry.id   AF-A0A821NFV4-F1
#
_cell.length_a   1.000
_cell.length_b   1.000
_cell.length_c   1.000
_cell.angle_alpha   90.00
_cell.angle_beta   90.00
_cell.angle_gamma   90.00
#
_symmetry.space_group_name_H-M   'P 1'
#
loop_
_entity.id
_entity.type
_entity.pdbx_description
1 polymer ?
#
loop_
_entity_poly.entity_id
_entity_poly.type
_entity_poly.pdbx_seq_one_letter_code
_entity_poly.pdbx_strand_id
1 'polypeptide(L)'
;MEYSEDTEHIQCNYNNIQELLRVELKKSPERYSKPIYILPDIDDNVECQLEQELLNESKCNTENRIILIPYRLENSHWIGILIELQAAKQIIRAEYIDPVNRSSFVPDRLQKQLAKVYPSAVLQTKDLLKHNDRTHSAKLTIKNLLAAVENDQRPEMRQPYVNIPDGNETSTYSAESKSLHWQQSENTISKDGNDYRLAGLEQQLKNGLEKLNIPD
;
A
#
# COMPACT_ATOMS: atom_id res chain seq x y z
N MET A 1 -11.40 45.20 24.19
CA MET A 1 -11.16 44.19 23.15
C MET A 1 -9.95 43.41 23.60
N GLU A 2 -10.18 42.27 24.21
CA GLU A 2 -9.12 41.37 24.63
C GLU A 2 -9.56 39.99 24.15
N TYR A 3 -8.87 39.50 23.13
CA TYR A 3 -9.01 38.14 22.62
C TYR A 3 -8.26 37.24 23.61
N SER A 4 -8.99 36.45 24.40
CA SER A 4 -8.42 35.32 25.10
C SER A 4 -8.32 34.15 24.12
N GLU A 5 -7.09 33.85 23.71
CA GLU A 5 -6.75 32.62 22.99
C GLU A 5 -6.96 31.42 23.91
N ASP A 6 -8.12 30.79 23.82
CA ASP A 6 -8.35 29.45 24.36
C ASP A 6 -7.57 28.44 23.51
N THR A 7 -6.27 28.32 23.79
CA THR A 7 -5.50 27.13 23.41
C THR A 7 -5.78 26.06 24.44
N GLU A 8 -6.93 25.39 24.29
CA GLU A 8 -7.19 24.13 24.97
C GLU A 8 -6.05 23.15 24.63
N HIS A 9 -5.20 22.90 25.61
CA HIS A 9 -4.28 21.77 25.62
C HIS A 9 -5.11 20.49 25.58
N ILE A 10 -5.46 20.04 24.38
CA ILE A 10 -5.99 18.69 24.16
C ILE A 10 -4.84 17.75 24.53
N GLN A 11 -4.90 17.24 25.75
CA GLN A 11 -4.15 16.09 26.18
C GLN A 11 -4.72 14.90 25.39
N CYS A 12 -4.24 14.74 24.14
CA CYS A 12 -4.74 13.76 23.19
C CYS A 12 -4.60 12.36 23.79
N ASN A 13 -5.71 11.82 24.25
CA ASN A 13 -5.82 10.44 24.58
C ASN A 13 -5.76 9.64 23.25
N TYR A 14 -4.62 9.02 22.96
CA TYR A 14 -4.43 8.18 21.76
C TYR A 14 -5.28 6.90 21.76
N ASN A 15 -6.22 6.76 22.70
CA ASN A 15 -7.16 5.66 22.79
C ASN A 15 -8.15 5.58 21.61
N ASN A 16 -8.23 6.59 20.74
CA ASN A 16 -9.08 6.58 19.55
C ASN A 16 -8.32 7.18 18.35
N ILE A 17 -7.55 6.34 17.64
CA ILE A 17 -6.70 6.78 16.54
C ILE A 17 -7.54 7.25 15.35
N GLN A 18 -8.64 6.56 15.07
CA GLN A 18 -9.60 6.94 14.04
C GLN A 18 -10.04 8.40 14.18
N GLU A 19 -10.46 8.84 15.36
CA GLU A 19 -10.95 10.20 15.55
C GLU A 19 -9.84 11.24 15.41
N LEU A 20 -8.64 10.94 15.91
CA LEU A 20 -7.48 11.82 15.72
C LEU A 20 -7.14 11.99 14.24
N LEU A 21 -7.17 10.91 13.44
CA LEU A 21 -6.99 10.98 11.99
C LEU A 21 -8.07 11.84 11.33
N ARG A 22 -9.34 11.70 11.72
CA ARG A 22 -10.43 12.53 11.18
C ARG A 22 -10.19 14.01 11.45
N VAL A 23 -9.77 14.35 12.67
CA VAL A 23 -9.47 15.74 13.06
C VAL A 23 -8.32 16.28 12.21
N GLU A 24 -7.23 15.53 12.05
CA GLU A 24 -6.08 15.99 11.25
C GLU A 24 -6.43 16.15 9.75
N LEU A 25 -7.19 15.23 9.16
CA LEU A 25 -7.63 15.37 7.76
C LEU A 25 -8.50 16.63 7.55
N LYS A 26 -9.37 16.96 8.52
CA LYS A 26 -10.23 18.15 8.45
C LYS A 26 -9.47 19.47 8.51
N LYS A 27 -8.24 19.49 9.03
CA LYS A 27 -7.43 20.72 9.09
C LYS A 27 -6.94 21.19 7.72
N SER A 28 -6.94 20.33 6.71
CA SER A 28 -6.40 20.66 5.38
C SER A 28 -7.08 19.87 4.26
N PRO A 29 -8.41 20.02 4.06
CA PRO A 29 -9.16 19.23 3.08
C PRO A 29 -8.68 19.44 1.63
N GLU A 30 -8.22 20.65 1.31
CA GLU A 30 -7.71 21.03 -0.01
C GLU A 30 -6.43 20.26 -0.44
N ARG A 31 -5.76 19.58 0.50
CA ARG A 31 -4.54 18.80 0.19
C ARG A 31 -4.83 17.46 -0.47
N TYR A 32 -6.09 17.06 -0.55
CA TYR A 32 -6.47 15.71 -0.95
C TYR A 32 -7.34 15.73 -2.20
N SER A 33 -6.82 15.15 -3.28
CA SER A 33 -7.51 15.07 -4.58
C SER A 33 -8.60 14.00 -4.66
N LYS A 34 -8.72 13.14 -3.63
CA LYS A 34 -9.71 12.07 -3.55
C LYS A 34 -10.40 12.09 -2.20
N PRO A 35 -11.68 11.67 -2.13
CA PRO A 35 -12.34 11.39 -0.87
C PRO A 35 -11.53 10.39 -0.03
N ILE A 36 -11.38 10.68 1.26
CA ILE A 36 -10.68 9.82 2.21
C ILE A 36 -11.69 9.25 3.20
N TYR A 37 -11.73 7.94 3.28
CA TYR A 37 -12.53 7.17 4.23
C TYR A 37 -11.62 6.57 5.29
N ILE A 38 -11.96 6.77 6.56
CA ILE A 38 -11.20 6.17 7.67
C ILE A 38 -12.06 5.07 8.27
N LEU A 39 -11.61 3.82 8.17
CA LEU A 39 -12.27 2.69 8.82
C LEU A 39 -12.17 2.80 10.34
N PRO A 40 -13.05 2.10 11.09
CA PRO A 40 -12.84 1.89 12.52
C PRO A 40 -11.46 1.31 12.81
N ASP A 41 -10.98 1.56 14.03
CA ASP A 41 -9.76 0.92 14.54
C ASP A 41 -9.92 -0.62 14.47
N ILE A 42 -9.06 -1.27 13.70
CA ILE A 42 -9.07 -2.72 13.52
C ILE A 42 -8.13 -3.38 14.52
N ASP A 43 -8.55 -4.47 15.14
CA ASP A 43 -7.72 -5.29 16.02
C ASP A 43 -7.47 -6.66 15.40
N ASP A 44 -6.21 -7.02 15.19
CA ASP A 44 -5.85 -8.34 14.66
C ASP A 44 -6.30 -9.49 15.57
N ASN A 45 -6.58 -9.24 16.85
CA ASN A 45 -7.09 -10.29 17.74
C ASN A 45 -8.56 -10.63 17.47
N VAL A 46 -9.31 -9.75 16.79
CA VAL A 46 -10.69 -10.02 16.40
C VAL A 46 -10.70 -10.69 15.04
N GLU A 47 -11.23 -11.92 15.00
CA GLU A 47 -11.31 -12.69 13.76
C GLU A 47 -12.15 -11.98 12.70
N CYS A 48 -11.62 -11.93 11.47
CA CYS A 48 -12.30 -11.39 10.29
C CYS A 48 -12.75 -9.92 10.38
N GLN A 49 -12.32 -9.15 11.40
CA GLN A 49 -12.77 -7.76 11.57
C GLN A 49 -12.41 -6.89 10.36
N LEU A 50 -11.17 -7.00 9.87
CA LEU A 50 -10.72 -6.26 8.69
C LEU A 50 -11.58 -6.59 7.46
N GLU A 51 -11.81 -7.88 7.23
CA GLU A 51 -12.64 -8.36 6.13
C GLU A 51 -14.07 -7.81 6.21
N GLN A 52 -14.70 -7.85 7.39
CA GLN A 52 -16.06 -7.36 7.59
C GLN A 52 -16.18 -5.85 7.36
N GLU A 53 -15.24 -5.07 7.91
CA GLU A 53 -15.25 -3.61 7.74
C GLU A 53 -15.01 -3.21 6.27
N LEU A 54 -14.08 -3.87 5.58
CA LEU A 54 -13.87 -3.66 4.15
C LEU A 54 -15.07 -4.08 3.30
N LEU A 55 -15.74 -5.20 3.63
CA LEU A 55 -16.95 -5.62 2.93
C LEU A 55 -18.08 -4.58 3.10
N ASN A 56 -18.29 -4.09 4.32
CA ASN A 56 -19.30 -3.07 4.62
C ASN A 56 -19.00 -1.77 3.87
N GLU A 57 -17.76 -1.28 3.93
CA GLU A 57 -17.28 -0.13 3.18
C GLU A 57 -17.53 -0.30 1.67
N SER A 58 -17.18 -1.46 1.13
CA SER A 58 -17.30 -1.72 -0.31
C SER A 58 -18.75 -1.82 -0.79
N LYS A 59 -19.71 -2.15 0.08
CA LYS A 59 -21.14 -2.21 -0.26
C LYS A 59 -21.74 -0.80 -0.35
N CYS A 60 -21.25 0.12 0.48
CA CYS A 60 -21.77 1.47 0.56
C CYS A 60 -21.11 2.43 -0.44
N ASN A 61 -19.86 2.16 -0.85
CA ASN A 61 -19.07 3.07 -1.68
C ASN A 61 -18.56 2.39 -2.97
N THR A 62 -18.84 3.02 -4.11
CA THR A 62 -18.42 2.54 -5.45
C THR A 62 -17.47 3.50 -6.19
N GLU A 63 -17.24 4.68 -5.61
CA GLU A 63 -16.46 5.77 -6.19
C GLU A 63 -14.95 5.66 -5.93
N ASN A 64 -14.18 6.48 -6.66
CA ASN A 64 -12.74 6.64 -6.46
C ASN A 64 -12.47 7.21 -5.07
N ARG A 65 -11.60 6.57 -4.29
CA ARG A 65 -11.35 6.98 -2.92
C ARG A 65 -10.06 6.39 -2.36
N ILE A 66 -9.62 6.96 -1.24
CA ILE A 66 -8.57 6.40 -0.40
C ILE A 66 -9.21 5.90 0.89
N ILE A 67 -8.85 4.70 1.32
CA ILE A 67 -9.23 4.11 2.59
C ILE A 67 -8.00 4.10 3.49
N LEU A 68 -8.11 4.72 4.66
CA LEU A 68 -7.10 4.66 5.72
C LEU A 68 -7.60 3.74 6.83
N ILE A 69 -6.73 2.85 7.28
CA ILE A 69 -7.06 1.85 8.29
C ILE A 69 -6.00 1.91 9.38
N PRO A 70 -6.34 2.46 10.55
CA PRO A 70 -5.59 2.23 11.77
C PRO A 70 -5.74 0.76 12.17
N TYR A 71 -4.63 0.07 12.30
CA TYR A 71 -4.64 -1.37 12.56
C TYR A 71 -3.75 -1.70 13.76
N ARG A 72 -4.35 -2.28 14.79
CA ARG A 72 -3.67 -2.76 15.99
C ARG A 72 -3.22 -4.20 15.78
N LEU A 73 -1.92 -4.35 15.57
CA LEU A 73 -1.22 -5.62 15.44
C LEU A 73 -0.71 -6.06 16.83
N GLU A 74 -0.87 -7.35 17.16
CA GLU A 74 -0.33 -7.95 18.40
C GLU A 74 -0.68 -7.16 19.70
N ASN A 75 -1.94 -6.69 19.83
CA ASN A 75 -2.50 -5.99 21.01
C ASN A 75 -1.89 -4.63 21.42
N SER A 76 -0.71 -4.26 20.94
CA SER A 76 0.04 -3.11 21.49
C SER A 76 0.72 -2.23 20.44
N HIS A 77 0.64 -2.64 19.18
CA HIS A 77 1.43 -2.05 18.13
C HIS A 77 0.54 -1.61 16.98
N TRP A 78 0.49 -0.31 16.75
CA TRP A 78 -0.28 0.27 15.65
C TRP A 78 0.54 0.31 14.37
N ILE A 79 -0.10 -0.06 13.28
CA ILE A 79 0.37 0.10 11.91
C ILE A 79 -0.71 0.81 11.09
N GLY A 80 -0.30 1.40 9.98
CA GLY A 80 -1.21 1.99 9.01
C GLY A 80 -1.39 1.09 7.79
N ILE A 81 -2.62 0.98 7.30
CA ILE A 81 -2.90 0.47 5.96
C ILE A 81 -3.54 1.58 5.14
N LEU A 82 -3.04 1.78 3.93
CA LEU A 82 -3.68 2.64 2.93
C LEU A 82 -4.12 1.76 1.76
N ILE A 83 -5.37 1.91 1.33
CA ILE A 83 -5.89 1.29 0.11
C ILE A 83 -6.44 2.39 -0.78
N GLU A 84 -5.98 2.46 -2.01
CA GLU A 84 -6.50 3.38 -3.00
C GLU A 84 -7.28 2.64 -4.06
N LEU A 85 -8.53 3.09 -4.26
CA LEU A 85 -9.47 2.48 -5.17
C LEU A 85 -9.82 3.45 -6.31
N GLN A 86 -9.90 2.89 -7.51
CA GLN A 86 -10.58 3.49 -8.66
C GLN A 86 -11.99 2.89 -8.82
N ALA A 87 -12.69 3.34 -9.85
CA ALA A 87 -13.99 2.88 -10.25
C ALA A 87 -14.03 1.35 -10.34
N ALA A 88 -15.20 0.79 -10.08
CA ALA A 88 -15.41 -0.66 -10.03
C ALA A 88 -14.49 -1.38 -9.02
N LYS A 89 -14.06 -0.68 -7.95
CA LYS A 89 -13.28 -1.25 -6.84
C LYS A 89 -11.90 -1.78 -7.24
N GLN A 90 -11.34 -1.26 -8.33
CA GLN A 90 -10.00 -1.60 -8.75
C GLN A 90 -8.99 -0.99 -7.77
N ILE A 91 -8.16 -1.83 -7.14
CA ILE A 91 -7.05 -1.36 -6.30
C ILE A 91 -5.94 -0.82 -7.19
N ILE A 92 -5.57 0.44 -6.93
CA ILE A 92 -4.43 1.09 -7.57
C ILE A 92 -3.18 0.95 -6.71
N ARG A 93 -3.34 1.06 -5.39
CA ARG A 93 -2.28 0.71 -4.45
C ARG A 93 -2.88 0.19 -3.15
N ALA A 94 -2.11 -0.67 -2.49
CA ALA A 94 -2.36 -1.10 -1.13
C ALA A 94 -1.02 -1.08 -0.39
N GLU A 95 -0.89 -0.24 0.62
CA GLU A 95 0.35 -0.01 1.35
C GLU A 95 0.22 -0.45 2.80
N TYR A 96 1.24 -1.15 3.30
CA TYR A 96 1.42 -1.53 4.69
C TYR A 96 2.53 -0.67 5.29
N ILE A 97 2.21 0.09 6.34
CA ILE A 97 3.12 1.07 6.94
C ILE A 97 3.34 0.73 8.41
N ASP A 98 4.48 0.10 8.69
CA ASP A 98 4.92 -0.20 10.07
C ASP A 98 5.81 0.94 10.60
N PRO A 99 5.39 1.68 11.65
CA PRO A 99 6.19 2.73 12.25
C PRO A 99 7.30 2.21 13.16
N VAL A 100 7.50 0.89 13.28
CA VAL A 100 8.52 0.28 14.13
C VAL A 100 9.67 -0.26 13.30
N ASN A 101 10.91 0.03 13.72
CA ASN A 101 12.13 -0.49 13.11
C ASN A 101 12.30 -1.99 13.39
N ARG A 102 11.59 -2.81 12.63
CA ARG A 102 11.74 -4.27 12.58
C ARG A 102 11.61 -4.74 11.13
N SER A 103 11.94 -6.01 10.87
CA SER A 103 11.69 -6.64 9.56
C SER A 103 10.24 -6.38 9.15
N SER A 104 10.06 -5.56 8.11
CA SER A 104 8.75 -5.02 7.73
C SER A 104 8.06 -6.02 6.81
N PHE A 105 7.60 -7.12 7.41
CA PHE A 105 6.85 -8.17 6.74
C PHE A 105 5.35 -7.94 6.94
N VAL A 106 4.57 -8.03 5.87
CA VAL A 106 3.11 -7.99 5.94
C VAL A 106 2.61 -9.31 6.51
N PRO A 107 1.88 -9.32 7.65
CA PRO A 107 1.36 -10.56 8.21
C PRO A 107 0.44 -11.30 7.22
N ASP A 108 0.66 -12.61 7.02
CA ASP A 108 -0.15 -13.45 6.11
C ASP A 108 -1.64 -13.36 6.38
N ARG A 109 -2.03 -13.30 7.66
CA ARG A 109 -3.43 -13.22 8.07
C ARG A 109 -4.09 -11.94 7.57
N LEU A 110 -3.37 -10.82 7.64
CA LEU A 110 -3.83 -9.52 7.17
C LEU A 110 -3.97 -9.55 5.64
N GLN A 111 -2.97 -10.05 4.93
CA GLN A 111 -3.01 -10.21 3.47
C GLN A 111 -4.15 -11.14 3.01
N LYS A 112 -4.41 -12.24 3.74
CA LYS A 112 -5.53 -13.16 3.45
C LYS A 112 -6.89 -12.51 3.63
N GLN A 113 -7.09 -11.72 4.69
CA GLN A 113 -8.35 -11.00 4.91
C GLN A 113 -8.60 -9.98 3.80
N LEU A 114 -7.58 -9.24 3.38
CA LEU A 114 -7.68 -8.31 2.26
C LEU A 114 -8.06 -9.01 0.95
N ALA A 115 -7.39 -10.14 0.65
CA ALA A 115 -7.61 -10.91 -0.57
C ALA A 115 -9.04 -11.50 -0.68
N LYS A 116 -9.76 -11.69 0.43
CA LYS A 116 -11.17 -12.12 0.38
C LYS A 116 -12.11 -11.03 -0.14
N VAL A 117 -11.76 -9.76 0.08
CA VAL A 117 -12.57 -8.62 -0.38
C VAL A 117 -12.09 -8.13 -1.75
N TYR A 118 -10.77 -8.10 -1.94
CA TYR A 118 -10.12 -7.67 -3.16
C TYR A 118 -9.06 -8.72 -3.59
N PRO A 119 -9.45 -9.73 -4.40
CA PRO A 119 -8.58 -10.88 -4.69
C PRO A 119 -7.24 -10.57 -5.36
N SER A 120 -7.14 -9.47 -6.09
CA SER A 120 -5.90 -9.02 -6.73
C SER A 120 -5.03 -8.12 -5.85
N ALA A 121 -5.46 -7.82 -4.62
CA ALA A 121 -4.75 -6.92 -3.73
C ALA A 121 -3.47 -7.56 -3.19
N VAL A 122 -2.36 -6.85 -3.29
CA VAL A 122 -1.12 -7.21 -2.61
C VAL A 122 -0.65 -6.00 -1.83
N LEU A 123 -0.47 -6.16 -0.52
CA LEU A 123 0.07 -5.11 0.32
C LEU A 123 1.56 -4.97 0.08
N GLN A 124 1.96 -3.75 -0.24
CA GLN A 124 3.36 -3.38 -0.40
C GLN A 124 3.82 -2.68 0.86
N THR A 125 4.93 -3.12 1.44
CA THR A 125 5.54 -2.40 2.56
C THR A 125 5.98 -1.02 2.08
N LYS A 126 5.61 0.01 2.85
CA LYS A 126 6.00 1.40 2.61
C LYS A 126 6.75 1.93 3.83
N ASP A 127 8.00 2.34 3.59
CA ASP A 127 8.83 2.94 4.63
C ASP A 127 8.55 4.45 4.75
N LEU A 128 8.12 4.85 5.94
CA LEU A 128 7.93 6.26 6.34
C LEU A 128 8.63 6.50 7.68
N LEU A 129 8.06 7.32 8.56
CA LEU A 129 8.67 7.59 9.87
C LEU A 129 8.67 6.30 10.71
N LYS A 130 9.86 5.91 11.18
CA LYS A 130 10.05 4.74 12.03
C LYS A 130 10.67 5.10 13.37
N HIS A 131 10.43 4.26 14.36
CA HIS A 131 10.98 4.38 15.70
C HIS A 131 11.25 2.98 16.31
N ASN A 132 12.16 2.89 17.28
CA ASN A 132 12.49 1.61 17.91
C ASN A 132 11.52 1.21 19.04
N ASP A 133 10.67 2.14 19.46
CA ASP A 133 9.75 1.97 20.59
C ASP A 133 8.29 1.85 20.12
N ARG A 134 7.68 0.71 20.42
CA ARG A 134 6.29 0.38 20.10
C ARG A 134 5.28 1.29 20.79
N THR A 135 5.62 1.89 21.95
CA THR A 135 4.70 2.77 22.69
C THR A 135 4.33 4.03 21.89
N HIS A 136 5.18 4.44 20.95
CA HIS A 136 4.96 5.58 20.07
C HIS A 136 4.25 5.23 18.75
N SER A 137 3.93 3.95 18.53
CA SER A 137 3.39 3.45 17.25
C SER A 137 2.06 4.11 16.86
N ALA A 138 1.19 4.42 17.82
CA ALA A 138 -0.08 5.10 17.58
C ALA A 138 0.11 6.48 16.92
N LYS A 139 0.90 7.35 17.57
CA LYS A 139 1.20 8.70 17.08
C LYS A 139 1.88 8.67 15.71
N LEU A 140 2.81 7.73 15.52
CA LEU A 140 3.51 7.59 14.24
C LEU A 140 2.61 7.05 13.14
N THR A 141 1.70 6.13 13.45
CA THR A 141 0.70 5.62 12.51
C THR A 141 -0.15 6.76 11.95
N ILE A 142 -0.61 7.68 12.80
CA ILE A 142 -1.36 8.87 12.36
C ILE A 142 -0.54 9.69 11.36
N LYS A 143 0.69 10.08 11.75
CA LYS A 143 1.57 10.89 10.89
C LYS A 143 1.88 10.20 9.57
N ASN A 144 2.12 8.90 9.61
CA ASN A 144 2.48 8.12 8.43
C ASN A 144 1.30 7.95 7.48
N LEU A 145 0.10 7.69 7.98
CA LEU A 145 -1.10 7.62 7.12
C LEU A 145 -1.38 8.96 6.43
N LEU A 146 -1.23 10.09 7.14
CA LEU A 146 -1.35 11.41 6.54
C LEU A 146 -0.28 11.64 5.46
N ALA A 147 0.98 11.31 5.77
CA ALA A 147 2.09 11.45 4.81
C ALA A 147 1.95 10.53 3.59
N ALA A 148 1.37 9.34 3.74
CA ALA A 148 1.14 8.40 2.64
C ALA A 148 0.11 8.93 1.63
N VAL A 149 -0.89 9.66 2.11
CA VAL A 149 -1.85 10.38 1.26
C VAL A 149 -1.20 11.57 0.57
N GLU A 150 -0.42 12.38 1.30
CA GLU A 150 0.22 13.58 0.74
C GLU A 150 1.31 13.27 -0.31
N ASN A 151 2.10 12.22 -0.10
CA ASN A 151 3.19 11.85 -1.01
C ASN A 151 2.72 11.41 -2.41
N ASP A 152 1.44 11.12 -2.58
CA ASP A 152 0.84 10.75 -3.86
C ASP A 152 0.45 11.98 -4.71
N GLN A 153 0.35 13.16 -4.09
CA GLN A 153 0.03 14.42 -4.77
C GLN A 153 1.24 15.04 -5.48
N ARG A 154 2.47 14.58 -5.19
CA ARG A 154 3.68 15.08 -5.83
C ARG A 154 3.98 14.22 -7.06
N PRO A 155 3.81 14.72 -8.29
CA PRO A 155 4.42 14.04 -9.43
C PRO A 155 5.91 13.88 -9.14
N GLU A 156 6.43 12.66 -9.23
CA GLU A 156 7.85 12.37 -9.09
C GLU A 156 8.64 13.18 -10.14
N MET A 157 9.06 14.40 -9.79
CA MET A 157 10.24 14.99 -10.42
C MET A 157 11.47 14.31 -9.81
N ARG A 158 11.68 13.04 -10.17
CA ARG A 158 13.03 12.49 -10.16
C ARG A 158 13.74 13.06 -11.37
N GLN A 159 14.31 14.26 -11.22
CA GLN A 159 15.37 14.64 -12.13
C GLN A 159 16.56 13.72 -11.86
N PRO A 160 17.13 13.05 -12.87
CA PRO A 160 18.39 12.36 -12.70
C PRO A 160 19.44 13.41 -12.36
N TYR A 161 20.11 13.24 -11.21
CA TYR A 161 21.35 13.95 -10.93
C TYR A 161 22.34 13.59 -12.04
N VAL A 162 22.51 14.52 -12.99
CA VAL A 162 23.63 14.49 -13.92
C VAL A 162 24.86 14.88 -13.10
N ASN A 163 25.73 13.91 -12.82
CA ASN A 163 27.09 14.20 -12.42
C ASN A 163 27.76 14.93 -13.58
N ILE A 164 27.92 16.25 -13.47
CA ILE A 164 28.78 17.03 -14.35
C ILE A 164 30.21 16.81 -13.84
N PRO A 165 31.10 16.17 -14.63
CA PRO A 165 32.53 16.20 -14.32
C PRO A 165 33.03 17.62 -14.59
N ASP A 166 33.67 18.19 -13.59
CA ASP A 166 34.48 19.40 -13.72
C ASP A 166 35.62 19.10 -14.70
N GLY A 167 35.73 19.88 -15.77
CA GLY A 167 36.68 19.60 -16.84
C GLY A 167 36.43 20.43 -18.08
N ASN A 168 36.94 21.64 -18.05
CA ASN A 168 37.30 22.41 -19.23
C ASN A 168 38.09 21.55 -20.25
N GLU A 169 37.64 21.46 -21.49
CA GLU A 169 38.42 21.85 -22.66
C GLU A 169 37.67 21.55 -23.98
N THR A 170 37.82 22.50 -24.87
CA THR A 170 37.28 22.65 -26.22
C THR A 170 37.60 21.49 -27.17
N SER A 171 36.65 21.10 -28.04
CA SER A 171 36.86 20.92 -29.49
C SER A 171 35.60 20.56 -30.28
N THR A 172 35.31 21.41 -31.28
CA THR A 172 34.75 21.21 -32.64
C THR A 172 33.87 20.00 -32.99
N TYR A 173 32.70 20.34 -33.58
CA TYR A 173 31.78 19.59 -34.45
C TYR A 173 32.29 18.31 -35.15
N SER A 174 31.45 17.26 -35.15
CA SER A 174 31.12 16.48 -36.36
C SER A 174 29.87 15.62 -36.12
N ALA A 175 28.92 15.71 -37.06
CA ALA A 175 27.80 14.80 -37.15
C ALA A 175 28.24 13.49 -37.82
N GLU A 176 28.11 12.37 -37.14
CA GLU A 176 28.02 11.05 -37.78
C GLU A 176 26.84 10.29 -37.19
N SER A 177 25.76 10.19 -37.98
CA SER A 177 24.74 9.18 -37.79
C SER A 177 25.36 7.80 -38.05
N LYS A 178 25.58 7.03 -36.99
CA LYS A 178 25.87 5.60 -37.09
C LYS A 178 24.72 4.81 -36.47
N SER A 179 23.97 4.17 -37.36
CA SER A 179 23.05 3.09 -37.06
C SER A 179 23.79 1.99 -36.28
N LEU A 180 23.30 1.64 -35.09
CA LEU A 180 23.81 0.54 -34.29
C LEU A 180 22.67 -0.44 -33.98
N HIS A 181 22.69 -1.48 -34.80
CA HIS A 181 22.19 -2.83 -34.61
C HIS A 181 22.23 -3.30 -33.14
N TRP A 182 21.07 -3.52 -32.53
CA TRP A 182 20.97 -4.23 -31.27
C TRP A 182 21.05 -5.74 -31.53
N GLN A 183 22.17 -6.35 -31.14
CA GLN A 183 22.31 -7.79 -31.04
C GLN A 183 21.36 -8.31 -29.96
N GLN A 184 20.52 -9.28 -30.34
CA GLN A 184 19.73 -10.09 -29.43
C GLN A 184 20.68 -10.98 -28.62
N SER A 185 20.71 -10.80 -27.30
CA SER A 185 21.21 -11.82 -26.39
C SER A 185 20.10 -12.84 -26.15
N GLU A 186 20.19 -13.98 -26.82
CA GLU A 186 19.38 -15.16 -26.56
C GLU A 186 19.69 -15.68 -25.15
N ASN A 187 18.74 -15.57 -24.23
CA ASN A 187 18.81 -16.26 -22.95
C ASN A 187 18.23 -17.67 -23.16
N THR A 188 19.11 -18.66 -23.26
CA THR A 188 18.76 -20.07 -23.45
C THR A 188 17.89 -20.57 -22.31
N ILE A 189 16.64 -20.91 -22.63
CA ILE A 189 15.71 -21.63 -21.76
C ILE A 189 16.19 -23.08 -21.66
N SER A 190 16.62 -23.49 -20.46
CA SER A 190 16.82 -24.90 -20.12
C SER A 190 15.46 -25.61 -20.11
N LYS A 191 15.31 -26.65 -20.93
CA LYS A 191 14.03 -27.32 -21.23
C LYS A 191 13.64 -28.48 -20.30
N ASP A 192 14.39 -28.80 -19.26
CA ASP A 192 14.15 -30.06 -18.53
C ASP A 192 13.40 -29.92 -17.18
N GLY A 193 12.83 -28.75 -16.88
CA GLY A 193 12.19 -28.49 -15.57
C GLY A 193 10.67 -28.28 -15.55
N ASN A 194 10.03 -28.07 -16.70
CA ASN A 194 8.63 -27.65 -16.76
C ASN A 194 7.61 -28.75 -17.12
N ASP A 195 8.07 -29.85 -17.73
CA ASP A 195 7.14 -30.88 -18.23
C ASP A 195 6.48 -31.68 -17.08
N TYR A 196 7.18 -31.87 -15.97
CA TYR A 196 6.62 -32.57 -14.80
C TYR A 196 5.53 -31.76 -14.07
N ARG A 197 5.56 -30.42 -14.16
CA ARG A 197 4.59 -29.54 -13.50
C ARG A 197 3.29 -29.42 -14.29
N LEU A 198 3.37 -29.47 -15.63
CA LEU A 198 2.20 -29.46 -16.51
C LEU A 198 1.44 -30.79 -16.45
N ALA A 199 2.15 -31.93 -16.51
CA ALA A 199 1.52 -33.25 -16.40
C ALA A 199 0.78 -33.45 -15.06
N GLY A 200 1.32 -32.89 -13.97
CA GLY A 200 0.67 -32.94 -12.65
C GLY A 200 -0.63 -32.13 -12.55
N LEU A 201 -0.71 -30.99 -13.26
CA LEU A 201 -1.91 -30.14 -13.28
C LEU A 201 -3.01 -30.75 -14.18
N GLU A 202 -2.64 -31.36 -15.30
CA GLU A 202 -3.59 -32.04 -16.19
C GLU A 202 -4.24 -33.26 -15.50
N GLN A 203 -3.46 -34.03 -14.74
CA GLN A 203 -4.00 -35.17 -13.97
C GLN A 203 -4.95 -34.72 -12.85
N GLN A 204 -4.66 -33.60 -12.18
CA GLN A 204 -5.54 -33.04 -11.15
C GLN A 204 -6.86 -32.54 -11.73
N LEU A 205 -6.83 -31.94 -12.94
CA LEU A 205 -8.04 -31.48 -13.63
C LEU A 205 -8.92 -32.65 -14.09
N LYS A 206 -8.31 -33.71 -14.64
CA LYS A 206 -9.03 -34.93 -15.04
C LYS A 206 -9.70 -35.63 -13.86
N ASN A 207 -8.98 -35.77 -12.74
CA ASN A 207 -9.53 -36.35 -11.51
C ASN A 207 -10.63 -35.49 -10.88
N GLY A 208 -10.63 -34.18 -11.11
CA GLY A 208 -11.69 -33.27 -10.66
C GLY A 208 -12.98 -33.40 -11.48
N LEU A 209 -12.85 -33.58 -12.80
CA LEU A 209 -13.99 -33.72 -13.71
C LEU A 209 -14.70 -35.08 -13.58
N GLU A 210 -13.97 -36.16 -13.31
CA GLU A 210 -14.58 -37.48 -13.06
C GLU A 210 -15.44 -37.50 -11.78
N LYS A 211 -15.14 -36.64 -10.80
CA LYS A 211 -15.94 -36.49 -9.56
C LYS A 211 -17.21 -35.67 -9.73
N LEU A 212 -17.40 -35.03 -10.88
CA LEU A 212 -18.58 -34.23 -11.22
C LEU A 212 -19.55 -34.98 -12.14
N ASN A 213 -19.36 -36.28 -12.36
CA ASN A 213 -20.27 -37.07 -13.17
C ASN A 213 -21.60 -37.25 -12.42
N ILE A 214 -22.53 -36.32 -12.65
CA ILE A 214 -23.95 -36.45 -12.31
C ILE A 214 -24.53 -37.39 -13.39
N PRO A 215 -25.01 -38.58 -13.03
CA PRO A 215 -25.68 -39.44 -14.00
C PRO A 215 -26.97 -38.76 -14.48
N ASP A 216 -27.26 -38.89 -15.77
CA ASP A 216 -28.50 -38.42 -16.43
C ASP A 216 -29.78 -38.85 -15.69
#